data_AF-A0A7X2H5E7-F1
#
_entry.id   AF-A0A7X2H5E7-F1
#
_cell.length_a   1.000
_cell.length_b   1.000
_cell.length_c   1.000
_cell.angle_alpha   90.00
_cell.angle_beta   90.00
_cell.angle_gamma   90.00
#
_symmetry.space_group_name_H-M   'P 1'
#
loop_
_entity.id
_entity.type
_entity.pdbx_description
1 polymer ?
#
loop_
_entity_poly.entity_id
_entity_poly.type
_entity_poly.pdbx_seq_one_letter_code
_entity_poly.pdbx_strand_id
1 'polypeptide(L)'
;MEKRLNDLYRQIAETVNEMIPELWEKFYFYAQVSEDGGGTYFFYQPASNQEKYEYSLEIPNKYQVNEKKYRLDKRKLFSIAEEMREVFKSENQELWYSFTLILERTGELKVHFDYTNWFDTDYSFSDQLIIWKYKYLSEIPKDTGLQRLIKQYLEEFPDNPI
;
A
#
# COMPACT_ATOMS: atom_id res chain seq x y z
N MET A 1 -1.48 16.06 -16.00
CA MET A 1 -1.73 15.14 -14.86
C MET A 1 -2.09 13.70 -15.25
N GLU A 2 -3.30 13.40 -15.75
CA GLU A 2 -3.83 12.02 -15.85
C GLU A 2 -2.90 11.02 -16.56
N LYS A 3 -2.37 11.38 -17.74
CA LYS A 3 -1.42 10.51 -18.48
C LYS A 3 -0.18 10.15 -17.65
N ARG A 4 0.37 11.12 -16.90
CA ARG A 4 1.53 10.90 -16.03
C ARG A 4 1.17 9.95 -14.89
N LEU A 5 0.01 10.12 -14.27
CA LEU A 5 -0.46 9.23 -13.21
C LEU A 5 -0.64 7.80 -13.74
N ASN A 6 -1.25 7.63 -14.91
CA ASN A 6 -1.42 6.31 -15.52
C ASN A 6 -0.08 5.62 -15.85
N ASP A 7 0.92 6.39 -16.31
CA ASP A 7 2.27 5.87 -16.54
C ASP A 7 2.94 5.43 -15.22
N LEU A 8 2.71 6.14 -14.11
CA LEU A 8 3.24 5.77 -12.78
C LEU A 8 2.51 4.55 -12.19
N TYR A 9 1.19 4.47 -12.33
CA TYR A 9 0.41 3.30 -11.91
C TYR A 9 0.87 2.03 -12.62
N ARG A 10 1.13 2.12 -13.94
CA ARG A 10 1.69 1.00 -14.71
C ARG A 10 3.05 0.58 -14.17
N GLN A 11 3.94 1.53 -13.89
CA GLN A 11 5.27 1.22 -13.35
C GLN A 11 5.22 0.55 -11.98
N ILE A 12 4.30 0.97 -11.11
CA ILE A 12 4.03 0.28 -9.83
C ILE A 12 3.59 -1.15 -10.11
N ALA A 13 2.58 -1.32 -10.97
CA ALA A 13 2.03 -2.63 -11.28
C ALA A 13 3.05 -3.61 -11.86
N GLU A 14 3.86 -3.16 -12.82
CA GLU A 14 4.94 -3.96 -13.42
C GLU A 14 5.99 -4.34 -12.37
N THR A 15 6.40 -3.38 -11.53
CA THR A 15 7.41 -3.63 -10.49
C THR A 15 6.90 -4.60 -9.42
N VAL A 16 5.65 -4.45 -8.96
CA VAL A 16 5.03 -5.39 -8.02
C VAL A 16 4.90 -6.78 -8.64
N ASN A 17 4.48 -6.86 -9.90
CA ASN A 17 4.38 -8.13 -10.62
C ASN A 17 5.74 -8.85 -10.74
N GLU A 18 6.83 -8.13 -11.01
CA GLU A 18 8.19 -8.70 -11.03
C GLU A 18 8.68 -9.16 -9.65
N MET A 19 8.17 -8.56 -8.57
CA MET A 19 8.54 -8.90 -7.20
C MET A 19 7.80 -10.11 -6.64
N ILE A 20 6.67 -10.51 -7.22
CA ILE A 20 5.87 -11.66 -6.80
C ILE A 20 6.36 -12.92 -7.56
N PRO A 21 6.94 -13.92 -6.88
CA PRO A 21 7.56 -15.09 -7.53
C PRO A 21 6.57 -16.23 -7.83
N GLU A 22 5.27 -15.94 -7.87
CA GLU A 22 4.21 -16.90 -8.15
C GLU A 22 3.03 -16.23 -8.87
N LEU A 23 2.07 -17.02 -9.33
CA LEU A 23 0.82 -16.49 -9.90
C LEU A 23 -0.06 -15.89 -8.79
N TRP A 24 -0.65 -14.73 -9.08
CA TRP A 24 -1.50 -13.98 -8.17
C TRP A 24 -2.83 -13.57 -8.85
N GLU A 25 -3.86 -13.32 -8.04
CA GLU A 25 -5.20 -12.91 -8.50
C GLU A 25 -5.44 -11.41 -8.32
N LYS A 26 -4.95 -10.87 -7.21
CA LYS A 26 -5.11 -9.47 -6.84
C LYS A 26 -3.93 -9.01 -5.99
N PHE A 27 -3.55 -7.75 -6.10
CA PHE A 27 -2.69 -7.12 -5.10
C PHE A 27 -3.18 -5.74 -4.69
N TYR A 28 -2.72 -5.33 -3.52
CA TYR A 28 -2.91 -4.03 -2.93
C TYR A 28 -1.53 -3.45 -2.63
N PHE A 29 -1.20 -2.34 -3.26
CA PHE A 29 0.01 -1.58 -3.02
C PHE A 29 -0.33 -0.33 -2.22
N TYR A 30 0.34 -0.15 -1.09
CA TYR A 30 0.24 1.02 -0.24
C TYR A 30 1.53 1.83 -0.33
N ALA A 31 1.37 3.15 -0.42
CA ALA A 31 2.46 4.09 -0.23
C ALA A 31 2.01 5.22 0.70
N GLN A 32 2.90 5.62 1.60
CA GLN A 32 2.77 6.81 2.41
C GLN A 32 4.00 7.69 2.20
N VAL A 33 3.79 8.98 1.96
CA VAL A 33 4.84 9.93 1.58
C VAL A 33 4.59 11.28 2.27
N SER A 34 5.61 11.82 2.91
CA SER A 34 5.68 13.19 3.40
C SER A 34 7.01 13.85 2.97
N GLU A 35 7.20 15.11 3.33
CA GLU A 35 8.46 15.82 3.09
C GLU A 35 9.64 15.20 3.89
N ASP A 36 9.36 14.51 5.00
CA ASP A 36 10.36 13.89 5.87
C ASP A 36 10.61 12.40 5.56
N GLY A 37 9.92 11.87 4.55
CA GLY A 37 10.07 10.49 4.08
C GLY A 37 8.77 9.69 4.14
N GLY A 38 8.87 8.37 4.22
CA GLY A 38 7.71 7.50 4.18
C GLY A 38 8.06 6.05 3.89
N GLY A 39 7.10 5.31 3.36
CA GLY A 39 7.29 3.89 3.09
C GLY A 39 6.24 3.29 2.17
N THR A 40 6.58 2.14 1.61
CA THR A 40 5.68 1.35 0.77
C THR A 40 5.66 -0.09 1.22
N TYR A 41 4.50 -0.72 1.07
CA TYR A 41 4.36 -2.16 1.15
C TYR A 41 3.26 -2.63 0.21
N PHE A 42 3.21 -3.93 -0.05
CA PHE A 42 2.07 -4.53 -0.72
C PHE A 42 1.66 -5.86 -0.10
N PHE A 43 0.41 -6.23 -0.34
CA PHE A 43 -0.17 -7.53 -0.10
C PHE A 43 -0.68 -8.10 -1.41
N TYR A 44 -0.47 -9.38 -1.66
CA TYR A 44 -0.99 -10.05 -2.85
C TYR A 44 -1.73 -11.34 -2.47
N GLN A 45 -2.70 -11.71 -3.28
CA GLN A 45 -3.49 -12.93 -3.13
C GLN A 45 -2.95 -13.99 -4.09
N PRO A 46 -2.31 -15.06 -3.61
CA PRO A 46 -1.83 -16.14 -4.46
C PRO A 46 -2.97 -16.82 -5.22
N ALA A 47 -2.74 -17.18 -6.48
CA ALA A 47 -3.70 -17.97 -7.25
C ALA A 47 -3.85 -19.39 -6.68
N SER A 48 -2.86 -19.88 -5.95
CA SER A 48 -2.86 -21.17 -5.26
C SER A 48 -3.71 -21.18 -3.98
N ASN A 49 -3.93 -20.02 -3.35
CA ASN A 49 -4.71 -19.88 -2.13
C ASN A 49 -5.32 -18.49 -2.02
N GLN A 50 -6.58 -18.37 -2.41
CA GLN A 50 -7.31 -17.11 -2.42
C GLN A 50 -7.87 -16.73 -1.03
N GLU A 51 -7.75 -17.57 -0.01
CA GLU A 51 -8.23 -17.23 1.33
C GLU A 51 -7.25 -16.35 2.11
N LYS A 52 -6.04 -16.16 1.60
CA LYS A 52 -4.97 -15.44 2.29
C LYS A 52 -4.29 -14.42 1.41
N TYR A 53 -3.80 -13.38 2.07
CA TYR A 53 -2.90 -12.41 1.48
C TYR A 53 -1.48 -12.64 2.01
N GLU A 54 -0.52 -12.56 1.11
CA GLU A 54 0.91 -12.67 1.39
C GLU A 54 1.52 -11.27 1.47
N TYR A 55 2.32 -11.04 2.50
CA TYR A 55 2.93 -9.74 2.75
C TYR A 55 4.27 -9.61 2.02
N SER A 56 4.47 -8.49 1.33
CA SER A 56 5.71 -8.21 0.58
C SER A 56 7.00 -8.45 1.39
N LEU A 57 7.06 -8.07 2.67
CA LEU A 57 8.27 -8.25 3.47
C LEU A 57 8.64 -9.72 3.72
N GLU A 58 7.70 -10.65 3.58
CA GLU A 58 7.93 -12.08 3.77
C GLU A 58 8.45 -12.78 2.51
N ILE A 59 8.29 -12.16 1.33
CA ILE A 59 8.68 -12.74 0.02
C ILE A 59 10.17 -13.15 -0.01
N PRO A 60 11.14 -12.31 0.40
CA PRO A 60 12.56 -12.70 0.41
C PRO A 60 12.83 -13.99 1.17
N ASN A 61 12.24 -14.12 2.36
CA ASN A 61 12.45 -15.28 3.22
C ASN A 61 11.73 -16.52 2.68
N LYS A 62 10.48 -16.36 2.22
CA LYS A 62 9.62 -17.45 1.74
C LYS A 62 10.14 -18.08 0.45
N TYR A 63 10.65 -17.26 -0.47
CA TYR A 63 11.05 -17.70 -1.81
C TYR A 63 12.55 -17.66 -2.07
N GLN A 64 13.34 -17.23 -1.09
CA GLN A 64 14.81 -17.12 -1.20
C GLN A 64 15.24 -16.29 -2.42
N VAL A 65 14.49 -15.23 -2.73
CA VAL A 65 14.83 -14.33 -3.84
C VAL A 65 16.05 -13.49 -3.51
N ASN A 66 16.68 -12.92 -4.54
CA ASN A 66 17.85 -12.07 -4.36
C ASN A 66 17.51 -10.80 -3.53
N GLU A 67 17.94 -10.77 -2.26
CA GLU A 67 17.65 -9.67 -1.33
C GLU A 67 18.14 -8.30 -1.83
N LYS A 68 19.27 -8.25 -2.55
CA LYS A 68 19.79 -6.99 -3.09
C LYS A 68 18.86 -6.47 -4.18
N LYS A 69 18.43 -7.31 -5.13
CA LYS A 69 17.44 -6.94 -6.14
C LYS A 69 16.14 -6.50 -5.50
N TYR A 70 15.62 -7.30 -4.56
CA TYR A 70 14.36 -7.00 -3.88
C TYR A 70 14.38 -5.64 -3.16
N ARG A 71 15.49 -5.32 -2.48
CA ARG A 71 15.69 -3.98 -1.87
C ARG A 71 15.75 -2.85 -2.89
N LEU A 72 16.31 -3.08 -4.07
CA LEU A 72 16.31 -2.09 -5.15
C LEU A 72 14.91 -1.87 -5.71
N ASP A 73 14.14 -2.94 -5.92
CA ASP A 73 12.76 -2.86 -6.39
C ASP A 73 11.86 -2.12 -5.36
N LYS A 74 12.04 -2.38 -4.06
CA LYS A 74 11.36 -1.61 -3.00
C LYS A 74 11.69 -0.12 -3.04
N ARG A 75 12.96 0.25 -3.27
CA ARG A 75 13.35 1.66 -3.41
C ARG A 75 12.74 2.28 -4.66
N LYS A 76 12.70 1.54 -5.77
CA LYS A 76 12.04 1.97 -7.00
C LYS A 76 10.55 2.25 -6.76
N LEU A 77 9.84 1.37 -6.06
CA LEU A 77 8.43 1.58 -5.71
C LEU A 77 8.22 2.86 -4.88
N PHE A 78 9.08 3.12 -3.89
CA PHE A 78 9.00 4.35 -3.10
C PHE A 78 9.28 5.59 -3.96
N SER A 79 10.31 5.58 -4.81
CA SER A 79 10.61 6.71 -5.70
C SER A 79 9.49 6.98 -6.71
N ILE A 80 8.78 5.96 -7.19
CA ILE A 80 7.59 6.16 -8.05
C ILE A 80 6.46 6.84 -7.25
N ALA A 81 6.29 6.50 -5.97
CA ALA A 81 5.31 7.17 -5.11
C ALA A 81 5.68 8.63 -4.83
N GLU A 82 6.95 8.93 -4.60
CA GLU A 82 7.45 10.31 -4.49
C GLU A 82 7.19 11.11 -5.77
N GLU A 83 7.50 10.54 -6.93
CA GLU A 83 7.23 11.17 -8.24
C GLU A 83 5.74 11.45 -8.43
N MET A 84 4.88 10.52 -8.00
CA MET A 84 3.43 10.72 -8.03
C MET A 84 2.99 11.92 -7.18
N ARG A 85 3.58 12.10 -6.00
CA ARG A 85 3.27 13.26 -5.14
C ARG A 85 3.74 14.56 -5.77
N GLU A 86 4.89 14.56 -6.43
CA GLU A 86 5.40 15.72 -7.18
C GLU A 86 4.52 16.08 -8.38
N VAL A 87 3.86 15.10 -9.03
CA VAL A 87 2.85 15.39 -10.06
C VAL A 87 1.70 16.22 -9.47
N PHE A 88 1.20 15.88 -8.28
CA PHE A 88 0.15 16.66 -7.61
C PHE A 88 0.61 18.07 -7.25
N LYS A 89 1.82 18.18 -6.68
CA LYS A 89 2.44 19.46 -6.31
C LYS A 89 2.61 20.40 -7.51
N SER A 90 3.17 19.89 -8.62
CA SER A 90 3.41 20.68 -9.83
C SER A 90 2.13 21.15 -10.54
N GLU A 91 1.01 20.49 -10.28
CA GLU A 91 -0.30 20.79 -10.87
C GLU A 91 -1.21 21.51 -9.85
N ASN A 92 -0.64 22.02 -8.76
CA ASN A 92 -1.32 22.74 -7.66
C ASN A 92 -2.54 21.98 -7.09
N GLN A 93 -2.45 20.64 -7.04
CA GLN A 93 -3.48 19.83 -6.39
C GLN A 93 -3.19 19.71 -4.88
N GLU A 94 -4.24 19.46 -4.11
CA GLU A 94 -4.09 19.07 -2.71
C GLU A 94 -3.20 17.83 -2.60
N LEU A 95 -2.29 17.82 -1.62
CA LEU A 95 -1.35 16.72 -1.45
C LEU A 95 -1.96 15.66 -0.54
N TRP A 96 -2.01 14.44 -1.05
CA TRP A 96 -2.29 13.27 -0.24
C TRP A 96 -1.07 12.89 0.62
N TYR A 97 -1.32 12.13 1.68
CA TYR A 97 -0.30 11.56 2.57
C TYR A 97 -0.08 10.08 2.31
N SER A 98 -1.12 9.37 1.86
CA SER A 98 -1.00 8.00 1.40
C SER A 98 -1.92 7.70 0.22
N PHE A 99 -1.62 6.62 -0.50
CA PHE A 99 -2.56 6.03 -1.44
C PHE A 99 -2.48 4.51 -1.43
N THR A 100 -3.61 3.89 -1.79
CA THR A 100 -3.73 2.45 -2.02
C THR A 100 -4.10 2.21 -3.47
N LEU A 101 -3.22 1.54 -4.21
CA LEU A 101 -3.46 1.03 -5.55
C LEU A 101 -3.88 -0.44 -5.46
N ILE A 102 -4.99 -0.76 -6.10
CA ILE A 102 -5.57 -2.11 -6.15
C ILE A 102 -5.56 -2.55 -7.60
N LEU A 103 -4.98 -3.71 -7.89
CA LEU A 103 -4.97 -4.30 -9.22
C LEU A 103 -5.43 -5.75 -9.17
N GLU A 104 -6.42 -6.08 -9.98
CA GLU A 104 -6.86 -7.45 -10.22
C GLU A 104 -6.20 -8.00 -11.48
N ARG A 105 -6.03 -9.33 -11.55
CA ARG A 105 -5.41 -10.01 -12.71
C ARG A 105 -6.16 -9.75 -14.02
N THR A 106 -7.45 -9.43 -13.94
CA THR A 106 -8.28 -9.01 -15.08
C THR A 106 -7.85 -7.68 -15.69
N GLY A 107 -7.00 -6.91 -15.01
CA GLY A 107 -6.56 -5.57 -15.38
C GLY A 107 -7.39 -4.44 -14.74
N GLU A 108 -8.37 -4.77 -13.89
CA GLU A 108 -9.15 -3.75 -13.17
C GLU A 108 -8.25 -3.05 -12.13
N LEU A 109 -8.03 -1.76 -12.34
CA LEU A 109 -7.20 -0.91 -11.48
C LEU A 109 -8.07 0.12 -10.74
N LYS A 110 -7.88 0.22 -9.42
CA LYS A 110 -8.47 1.25 -8.56
C LYS A 110 -7.37 1.93 -7.75
N VAL A 111 -7.51 3.22 -7.53
CA VAL A 111 -6.59 3.99 -6.70
C VAL A 111 -7.40 4.83 -5.71
N HIS A 112 -7.06 4.73 -4.44
CA HIS A 112 -7.66 5.52 -3.37
C HIS A 112 -6.59 6.40 -2.75
N PHE A 113 -6.73 7.72 -2.87
CA PHE A 113 -5.88 8.70 -2.21
C PHE A 113 -6.46 9.05 -0.83
N ASP A 114 -5.57 9.19 0.15
CA ASP A 114 -5.89 9.58 1.51
C ASP A 114 -5.12 10.86 1.88
N TYR A 115 -5.87 11.86 2.29
CA TYR A 115 -5.41 13.21 2.62
C TYR A 115 -5.21 13.42 4.13
N THR A 116 -5.43 12.37 4.93
CA THR A 116 -5.21 12.41 6.38
C THR A 116 -3.72 12.44 6.69
N ASN A 117 -3.28 13.43 7.48
CA ASN A 117 -1.89 13.51 7.92
C ASN A 117 -1.62 12.50 9.04
N TRP A 118 -1.38 11.25 8.67
CA TRP A 118 -1.06 10.17 9.60
C TRP A 118 0.19 10.41 10.44
N PHE A 119 1.11 11.25 9.97
CA PHE A 119 2.32 11.64 10.70
C PHE A 119 2.03 12.56 11.88
N ASP A 120 0.87 13.22 11.89
CA ASP A 120 0.41 14.13 12.94
C ASP A 120 -0.71 13.49 13.79
N THR A 121 -0.71 12.15 13.86
CA THR A 121 -1.64 11.38 14.67
C THR A 121 -0.89 10.51 15.68
N ASP A 122 -1.60 10.04 16.70
CA ASP A 122 -1.04 9.10 17.69
C ASP A 122 -0.95 7.65 17.17
N TYR A 123 -1.38 7.38 15.93
CA TYR A 123 -1.31 6.06 15.32
C TYR A 123 0.09 5.78 14.79
N SER A 124 0.77 4.80 15.38
CA SER A 124 2.07 4.36 14.85
C SER A 124 1.92 3.70 13.47
N PHE A 125 3.02 3.53 12.74
CA PHE A 125 3.01 2.78 11.48
C PHE A 125 2.45 1.35 11.63
N SER A 126 2.69 0.72 12.79
CA SER A 126 2.13 -0.60 13.09
C SER A 126 0.62 -0.56 13.26
N ASP A 127 0.11 0.49 13.92
CA ASP A 127 -1.33 0.69 14.10
C ASP A 127 -2.01 0.95 12.76
N GLN A 128 -1.42 1.85 11.96
CA GLN A 128 -1.87 2.15 10.60
C GLN A 128 -1.91 0.90 9.71
N LEU A 129 -0.90 0.02 9.79
CA LEU A 129 -0.91 -1.25 9.06
C LEU A 129 -2.06 -2.17 9.49
N ILE A 130 -2.38 -2.22 10.79
CA ILE A 130 -3.48 -3.04 11.32
C ILE A 130 -4.83 -2.49 10.83
N ILE A 131 -5.01 -1.17 10.89
CA ILE A 131 -6.21 -0.48 10.41
C ILE A 131 -6.36 -0.67 8.89
N TRP A 132 -5.28 -0.49 8.12
CA TRP A 132 -5.27 -0.67 6.68
C TRP A 132 -5.66 -2.11 6.30
N LYS A 133 -5.14 -3.12 7.01
CA LYS A 133 -5.53 -4.53 6.80
C LYS A 133 -6.99 -4.77 7.11
N TYR A 134 -7.52 -4.15 8.16
CA TYR A 134 -8.94 -4.22 8.47
C TYR A 134 -9.81 -3.69 7.32
N LYS A 135 -9.47 -2.52 6.77
CA LYS A 135 -10.25 -1.94 5.65
C LYS A 135 -10.10 -2.71 4.35
N TYR A 136 -8.87 -2.96 3.89
CA TYR A 136 -8.64 -3.47 2.54
C TYR A 136 -8.63 -4.99 2.45
N LEU A 137 -8.20 -5.69 3.51
CA LEU A 137 -8.13 -7.15 3.51
C LEU A 137 -9.26 -7.79 4.32
N SER A 138 -10.14 -7.00 4.94
CA SER A 138 -11.19 -7.47 5.84
C SER A 138 -10.62 -8.33 7.00
N GLU A 139 -9.38 -8.07 7.41
CA GLU A 139 -8.70 -8.81 8.47
C GLU A 139 -9.09 -8.25 9.84
N ILE A 140 -9.75 -9.07 10.67
CA ILE A 140 -10.08 -8.70 12.06
C ILE A 140 -9.07 -9.37 13.00
N PRO A 141 -8.26 -8.59 13.75
CA PRO A 141 -7.34 -9.14 14.72
C PRO A 141 -8.05 -9.98 15.78
N LYS A 142 -7.42 -11.08 16.23
CA LYS A 142 -7.94 -11.88 17.36
C LYS A 142 -7.67 -11.23 18.71
N ASP A 143 -6.61 -10.43 18.80
CA ASP A 143 -6.23 -9.73 20.02
C ASP A 143 -7.24 -8.61 20.35
N THR A 144 -7.68 -8.56 21.60
CA THR A 144 -8.71 -7.61 22.05
C THR A 144 -8.18 -6.18 22.17
N GLY A 145 -6.87 -5.99 22.36
CA GLY A 145 -6.22 -4.69 22.28
C GLY A 145 -6.28 -4.14 20.86
N LEU A 146 -5.90 -4.96 19.87
CA LEU A 146 -5.94 -4.56 18.46
C LEU A 146 -7.38 -4.34 17.94
N GLN A 147 -8.36 -5.07 18.46
CA GLN A 147 -9.77 -4.78 18.16
C GLN A 147 -10.22 -3.44 18.76
N ARG A 148 -9.73 -3.06 19.95
CA ARG A 148 -10.01 -1.73 20.53
C ARG A 148 -9.38 -0.62 19.73
N LEU A 149 -8.15 -0.82 19.22
CA LEU A 149 -7.49 0.10 18.31
C LEU A 149 -8.36 0.41 17.08
N ILE A 150 -8.89 -0.63 16.41
CA ILE A 150 -9.77 -0.44 15.24
C ILE A 150 -11.05 0.33 15.62
N LYS A 151 -11.65 0.03 16.79
CA LYS A 151 -12.84 0.74 17.25
C LYS A 151 -12.55 2.22 17.51
N GLN A 152 -11.46 2.54 18.21
CA GLN A 152 -11.04 3.91 18.45
C GLN A 152 -10.82 4.66 17.13
N TYR A 153 -10.12 4.02 16.19
CA TYR A 153 -9.93 4.58 14.85
C TYR A 153 -11.25 4.90 14.15
N LEU A 154 -12.23 3.99 14.17
CA LEU A 154 -13.53 4.22 13.51
C LEU A 154 -14.38 5.29 14.21
N GLU A 155 -14.16 5.54 15.50
CA GLU A 155 -14.80 6.62 16.25
C GLU A 155 -14.19 7.98 15.91
N GLU A 156 -12.86 8.06 15.79
CA GLU A 156 -12.12 9.27 15.44
C GLU A 156 -12.21 9.62 13.96
N PHE A 157 -12.26 8.61 13.08
CA PHE A 157 -12.30 8.72 11.63
C PHE A 157 -13.49 7.95 11.04
N PRO A 158 -14.72 8.47 11.18
CA PRO A 158 -15.94 7.78 10.75
C PRO A 158 -16.00 7.54 9.22
N ASP A 159 -15.30 8.36 8.43
CA ASP A 159 -15.23 8.22 6.98
C ASP A 159 -14.20 7.15 6.52
N ASN A 160 -13.48 6.53 7.46
CA ASN A 160 -12.50 5.46 7.23
C ASN A 160 -11.48 5.79 6.11
N PRO A 161 -10.68 6.87 6.26
CA PRO A 161 -9.86 7.43 5.20
C PRO A 161 -8.69 6.52 4.75
N ILE A 162 -7.98 5.86 5.68
CA ILE A 162 -6.91 4.91 5.37
C ILE A 162 -7.44 3.52 5.13
#